data_AF-A0A6A6DJ67-F1
#
_entry.id   AF-A0A6A6DJ67-F1
#
_cell.length_a   1.000
_cell.length_b   1.000
_cell.length_c   1.000
_cell.angle_alpha   90.00
_cell.angle_beta   90.00
_cell.angle_gamma   90.00
#
_symmetry.space_group_name_H-M   'P 1'
#
loop_
_entity.id
_entity.type
_entity.pdbx_description
1 polymer ?
#
loop_
_entity_poly.entity_id
_entity_poly.type
_entity_poly.pdbx_seq_one_letter_code
_entity_poly.pdbx_strand_id
1 'polypeptide(L)'
;MPHDHEIDPPTRAAIITLKFEGHGWTYISEKVATCSPSGVKRFFERVLTRANCDPNNLDLPLLLQYLEDETNRGRQERFSEGSAVQEKLVQMTTLDVEHEDMPHRRIIDIVERQENERIPYSTGKKVLKESEVVKRVPPQKIELDAAHRQYQIIFCNWALGRLQLGAIFIFSDEMAVENDHHRKRAKVSMLKGGNEVESEAETRILQEVMNINNQRHAAIQNMEREITEVPRTYENGVLQEINANNQERDRIDPLPSGRRRRRRLPQWEFKYEETRDNAGAHIKAKRLSVEKRQELGCINVIDWPP
;
A
#
# COMPACT_ATOMS: atom_id res chain seq x y z
N MET A 1 -10.99 25.95 -4.48
CA MET A 1 -11.22 24.64 -5.13
C MET A 1 -10.12 24.43 -6.14
N PRO A 2 -9.41 23.29 -6.13
CA PRO A 2 -8.34 23.02 -7.09
C PRO A 2 -9.00 22.63 -8.42
N HIS A 3 -8.85 23.48 -9.44
CA HIS A 3 -9.27 23.16 -10.80
C HIS A 3 -8.14 22.41 -11.49
N ASP A 4 -8.06 21.11 -11.22
CA ASP A 4 -7.14 20.16 -11.89
C ASP A 4 -7.75 19.60 -13.19
N HIS A 5 -8.58 20.39 -13.86
CA HIS A 5 -8.97 20.11 -15.24
C HIS A 5 -8.12 21.00 -16.13
N GLU A 6 -6.98 20.45 -16.54
CA GLU A 6 -6.36 20.86 -17.79
C GLU A 6 -7.47 20.95 -18.84
N ILE A 7 -7.73 22.17 -19.33
CA ILE A 7 -8.67 22.42 -20.42
C ILE A 7 -8.30 21.44 -21.53
N ASP A 8 -9.22 20.67 -22.06
CA ASP A 8 -8.90 19.68 -23.09
C ASP A 8 -8.43 20.38 -24.38
N PRO A 9 -7.55 19.75 -25.18
CA PRO A 9 -6.99 20.36 -26.39
C PRO A 9 -8.05 20.92 -27.37
N PRO A 10 -9.20 20.26 -27.63
CA PRO A 10 -10.26 20.80 -28.48
C PRO A 10 -10.85 22.10 -27.93
N THR A 11 -11.11 22.14 -26.63
CA THR A 11 -11.63 23.31 -25.91
C THR A 11 -10.62 24.46 -25.91
N ARG A 12 -9.32 24.17 -25.79
CA ARG A 12 -8.24 25.17 -25.95
C ARG A 12 -8.23 25.77 -27.36
N ALA A 13 -8.35 24.94 -28.40
CA ALA A 13 -8.42 25.40 -29.78
C ALA A 13 -9.65 26.28 -30.02
N ALA A 14 -10.82 25.86 -29.51
CA ALA A 14 -12.06 26.64 -29.61
C ALA A 14 -11.95 28.02 -28.93
N ILE A 15 -11.25 28.11 -27.79
CA ILE A 15 -11.00 29.39 -27.11
C ILE A 15 -10.19 30.34 -28.02
N ILE A 16 -9.12 29.83 -28.64
CA ILE A 16 -8.23 30.63 -29.50
C ILE A 16 -8.98 31.09 -30.76
N THR A 17 -9.71 30.18 -31.44
CA THR A 17 -10.44 30.50 -32.67
C THR A 17 -11.55 31.51 -32.41
N LEU A 18 -12.37 31.32 -31.37
CA LEU A 18 -13.43 32.26 -31.03
C LEU A 18 -12.87 33.63 -30.62
N LYS A 19 -11.68 33.64 -30.00
CA LYS A 19 -11.03 34.90 -29.65
C LYS A 19 -10.47 35.63 -30.88
N PHE A 20 -9.91 34.89 -31.83
CA PHE A 20 -9.45 35.40 -33.11
C PHE A 20 -10.58 36.00 -33.94
N GLU A 21 -11.78 35.41 -33.89
CA GLU A 21 -13.01 35.93 -34.51
C GLU A 21 -13.55 37.22 -33.83
N GLY A 22 -12.93 37.68 -32.74
CA GLY A 22 -13.27 38.93 -32.07
C GLY A 22 -14.30 38.78 -30.94
N HIS A 23 -14.65 37.57 -30.52
CA HIS A 23 -15.62 37.37 -29.45
C HIS A 23 -15.09 37.79 -28.07
N GLY A 24 -16.02 38.22 -27.21
CA GLY A 24 -15.75 38.60 -25.82
C GLY A 24 -15.56 37.39 -24.88
N TRP A 25 -14.88 37.58 -23.75
CA TRP A 25 -14.54 36.48 -22.83
C TRP A 25 -15.76 35.79 -22.21
N THR A 26 -16.83 36.53 -21.93
CA THR A 26 -18.10 35.99 -21.43
C THR A 26 -18.76 35.10 -22.48
N TYR A 27 -18.81 35.55 -23.73
CA TYR A 27 -19.34 34.77 -24.85
C TYR A 27 -18.57 33.47 -25.05
N ILE A 28 -17.23 33.54 -25.03
CA ILE A 28 -16.37 32.36 -25.18
C ILE A 28 -16.61 31.38 -24.02
N SER A 29 -16.66 31.87 -22.78
CA SER A 29 -16.92 31.03 -21.60
C SER A 29 -18.30 30.36 -21.62
N GLU A 30 -19.34 31.05 -22.10
CA GLU A 30 -20.68 30.46 -22.24
C GLU A 30 -20.74 29.38 -23.32
N LYS A 31 -20.01 29.57 -24.44
CA LYS A 31 -19.94 28.58 -25.52
C LYS A 31 -19.05 27.40 -25.20
N VAL A 32 -18.02 27.64 -24.40
CA VAL A 32 -17.01 26.67 -23.99
C VAL A 32 -17.29 26.31 -22.53
N ALA A 33 -18.36 25.53 -22.32
CA ALA A 33 -19.08 25.28 -21.06
C ALA A 33 -18.23 24.75 -19.86
N THR A 34 -16.94 24.49 -20.07
CA THR A 34 -16.02 23.90 -19.09
C THR A 34 -15.15 24.95 -18.36
N CYS A 35 -15.16 26.22 -18.77
CA CYS A 35 -14.19 27.21 -18.31
C CYS A 35 -14.85 28.53 -17.86
N SER A 36 -14.36 29.15 -16.77
CA SER A 36 -14.79 30.50 -16.38
C SER A 36 -14.16 31.59 -17.25
N PRO A 37 -14.77 32.79 -17.40
CA PRO A 37 -14.22 33.86 -18.25
C PRO A 37 -12.79 34.27 -17.85
N SER A 38 -12.52 34.30 -16.54
CA SER A 38 -11.18 34.57 -16.00
C SER A 38 -10.18 33.45 -16.31
N GLY A 39 -10.63 32.20 -16.34
CA GLY A 39 -9.82 31.04 -16.71
C GLY A 39 -9.44 31.06 -18.20
N VAL A 40 -10.42 31.33 -19.06
CA VAL A 40 -10.25 31.50 -20.52
C VAL A 40 -9.26 32.63 -20.82
N LYS A 41 -9.45 33.79 -20.19
CA LYS A 41 -8.55 34.94 -20.34
C LYS A 41 -7.11 34.60 -19.95
N ARG A 42 -6.91 33.99 -18.77
CA ARG A 42 -5.57 33.59 -18.29
C ARG A 42 -4.91 32.55 -19.18
N PHE A 43 -5.68 31.62 -19.76
CA PHE A 43 -5.15 30.66 -20.73
C PHE A 43 -4.68 31.39 -22.00
N PHE A 44 -5.51 32.24 -22.57
CA PHE A 44 -5.16 33.00 -23.78
C PHE A 44 -3.93 33.89 -23.57
N GLU A 45 -3.82 34.58 -22.44
CA GLU A 45 -2.62 35.37 -22.08
C GLU A 45 -1.34 34.51 -22.01
N ARG A 46 -1.43 33.28 -21.47
CA ARG A 46 -0.28 32.34 -21.46
C ARG A 46 0.12 31.95 -22.88
N VAL A 47 -0.86 31.67 -23.75
CA VAL A 47 -0.60 31.32 -25.15
C VAL A 47 0.05 32.48 -25.89
N LEU A 48 -0.47 33.71 -25.75
CA LEU A 48 0.15 34.91 -26.33
C LEU A 48 1.61 35.09 -25.89
N THR A 49 1.87 34.87 -24.59
CA THR A 49 3.22 34.99 -24.03
C THR A 49 4.18 33.96 -24.63
N ARG A 50 3.72 32.72 -24.83
CA ARG A 50 4.53 31.65 -25.45
C ARG A 50 4.76 31.86 -26.94
N ALA A 51 3.73 32.31 -27.65
CA ALA A 51 3.78 32.57 -29.08
C ALA A 51 4.50 33.89 -29.43
N ASN A 52 4.83 34.71 -28.42
CA ASN A 52 5.41 36.04 -28.58
C ASN A 52 4.65 36.92 -29.60
N CYS A 53 3.32 36.81 -29.60
CA CYS A 53 2.44 37.52 -30.53
C CYS A 53 2.01 38.88 -29.96
N ASP A 54 1.87 39.87 -30.85
CA ASP A 54 1.27 41.16 -30.49
C ASP A 54 -0.24 40.95 -30.19
N PRO A 55 -0.75 41.38 -29.02
CA PRO A 55 -2.17 41.32 -28.70
C PRO A 55 -3.09 42.01 -29.73
N ASN A 56 -2.55 42.96 -30.50
CA ASN A 56 -3.30 43.72 -31.51
C ASN A 56 -3.19 43.12 -32.92
N ASN A 57 -2.31 42.15 -33.14
CA ASN A 57 -2.11 41.51 -34.44
C ASN A 57 -1.92 39.99 -34.23
N LEU A 58 -3.05 39.30 -34.10
CA LEU A 58 -3.08 37.87 -33.82
C LEU A 58 -2.77 37.05 -35.08
N ASP A 59 -1.96 36.00 -34.94
CA ASP A 59 -1.70 35.00 -35.98
C ASP A 59 -2.27 33.65 -35.53
N LEU A 60 -3.43 33.27 -36.07
CA LEU A 60 -4.16 32.07 -35.66
C LEU A 60 -3.34 30.78 -35.87
N PRO A 61 -2.75 30.51 -37.05
CA PRO A 61 -1.84 29.38 -37.25
C PRO A 61 -0.74 29.28 -36.19
N LEU A 62 -0.13 30.40 -35.81
CA LEU A 62 0.94 30.42 -34.81
C LEU A 62 0.40 30.13 -33.41
N LEU A 63 -0.74 30.72 -33.03
CA LEU A 63 -1.35 30.50 -31.71
C LEU A 63 -1.81 29.04 -31.52
N LEU A 64 -2.29 28.38 -32.57
CA LEU A 64 -2.70 26.97 -32.53
C LEU A 64 -1.51 26.01 -32.33
N GLN A 65 -0.27 26.42 -32.61
CA GLN A 65 0.92 25.61 -32.29
C GLN A 65 1.21 25.56 -30.80
N TYR A 66 0.72 26.53 -30.02
CA TYR A 66 0.98 26.65 -28.58
C TYR A 66 -0.23 26.27 -27.70
N LEU A 67 -1.03 25.30 -28.16
CA LEU A 67 -2.18 24.75 -27.43
C LEU A 67 -1.80 23.96 -26.17
N GLU A 68 -0.57 23.45 -26.11
CA GLU A 68 -0.08 22.71 -24.96
C GLU A 68 0.14 23.66 -23.77
N ASP A 69 -0.76 23.57 -22.80
CA ASP A 69 -0.67 24.27 -21.53
C ASP A 69 0.06 23.41 -20.52
N GLU A 70 1.34 23.15 -20.82
CA GLU A 70 2.29 22.64 -19.84
C GLU A 70 2.45 23.69 -18.75
N THR A 71 1.54 23.66 -17.79
CA THR A 71 1.73 24.43 -16.57
C THR A 71 2.74 23.66 -15.75
N ASN A 72 3.96 24.21 -15.65
CA ASN A 72 4.98 23.80 -14.67
C ASN A 72 4.53 24.12 -13.23
N ARG A 73 3.29 23.80 -12.88
CA ARG A 73 2.71 23.92 -11.53
C ARG A 73 3.07 22.74 -10.65
N GLY A 74 4.15 22.05 -10.99
CA GLY A 74 4.80 21.12 -10.08
C GLY A 74 5.59 21.88 -9.02
N ARG A 75 5.54 21.39 -7.78
CA ARG A 75 6.56 21.74 -6.80
C ARG A 75 7.90 21.28 -7.37
N GLN A 76 8.92 22.15 -7.34
CA GLN A 76 10.28 21.75 -7.73
C GLN A 76 10.65 20.45 -7.04
N GLU A 77 11.16 19.51 -7.84
CA GLU A 77 11.62 18.24 -7.31
C GLU A 77 12.77 18.49 -6.35
N ARG A 78 12.69 17.85 -5.17
CA ARG A 78 13.65 18.09 -4.09
C ARG A 78 15.03 17.53 -4.41
N PHE A 79 15.08 16.46 -5.20
CA PHE A 79 16.29 15.81 -5.68
C PHE A 79 16.11 15.60 -7.18
N SER A 80 16.63 16.54 -7.97
CA SER A 80 16.60 16.44 -9.43
C SER A 80 17.61 15.39 -9.91
N GLU A 81 17.48 15.02 -11.18
CA GLU A 81 18.50 14.25 -11.87
C GLU A 81 19.86 14.99 -11.84
N GLY A 82 20.95 14.29 -11.57
CA GLY A 82 22.29 14.83 -11.34
C GLY A 82 22.52 15.45 -9.95
N SER A 83 21.60 15.30 -9.00
CA SER A 83 21.84 15.77 -7.62
C SER A 83 22.77 14.81 -6.86
N ALA A 84 23.60 15.36 -5.97
CA ALA A 84 24.53 14.56 -5.15
C ALA A 84 23.84 13.42 -4.38
N VAL A 85 22.63 13.69 -3.88
CA VAL A 85 21.79 12.70 -3.20
C VAL A 85 21.33 11.59 -4.15
N GLN A 86 20.90 11.93 -5.36
CA GLN A 86 20.47 10.95 -6.36
C GLN A 86 21.65 10.07 -6.80
N GLU A 87 22.79 10.68 -7.13
CA GLU A 87 24.00 9.96 -7.54
C GLU A 87 24.47 9.00 -6.44
N LYS A 88 24.49 9.43 -5.18
CA LYS A 88 24.84 8.54 -4.06
C LYS A 88 23.81 7.44 -3.83
N LEU A 89 22.52 7.72 -3.98
CA LEU A 89 21.49 6.67 -3.89
C LEU A 89 21.72 5.59 -4.94
N VAL A 90 22.00 5.97 -6.19
CA VAL A 90 22.27 5.03 -7.28
C VAL A 90 23.59 4.29 -7.03
N GLN A 91 24.66 5.01 -6.72
CA GLN A 91 25.98 4.43 -6.46
C GLN A 91 25.94 3.43 -5.31
N MET A 92 25.27 3.76 -4.21
CA MET A 92 25.12 2.87 -3.05
C MET A 92 24.27 1.65 -3.36
N THR A 93 23.32 1.73 -4.30
CA THR A 93 22.55 0.55 -4.71
C THR A 93 23.32 -0.41 -5.62
N THR A 94 24.34 0.06 -6.33
CA THR A 94 25.09 -0.71 -7.33
C THR A 94 26.54 -0.98 -6.92
N LEU A 95 26.89 -0.74 -5.64
CA LEU A 95 28.27 -0.78 -5.17
C LEU A 95 28.83 -2.22 -5.17
N ASP A 96 28.11 -3.15 -4.54
CA ASP A 96 28.48 -4.55 -4.39
C ASP A 96 27.22 -5.43 -4.30
N VAL A 97 27.43 -6.76 -4.29
CA VAL A 97 26.35 -7.76 -4.22
C VAL A 97 25.53 -7.63 -2.91
N GLU A 98 26.17 -7.24 -1.80
CA GLU A 98 25.47 -7.08 -0.52
C GLU A 98 24.51 -5.88 -0.54
N HIS A 99 24.90 -4.79 -1.21
CA HIS A 99 24.13 -3.57 -1.35
C HIS A 99 23.01 -3.70 -2.38
N GLU A 100 23.18 -4.51 -3.43
CA GLU A 100 22.10 -4.86 -4.37
C GLU A 100 20.92 -5.53 -3.61
N ASP A 101 21.23 -6.43 -2.68
CA ASP A 101 20.25 -7.15 -1.88
C ASP A 101 19.70 -6.30 -0.72
N MET A 102 20.44 -5.30 -0.25
CA MET A 102 20.07 -4.47 0.89
C MET A 102 18.73 -3.73 0.70
N PRO A 103 17.78 -3.75 1.66
CA PRO A 103 16.50 -3.05 1.51
C PRO A 103 16.68 -1.56 1.19
N HIS A 104 15.93 -1.02 0.22
CA HIS A 104 16.03 0.40 -0.18
C HIS A 104 15.90 1.37 1.00
N ARG A 105 15.13 1.01 2.03
CA ARG A 105 15.02 1.84 3.24
C ARG A 105 16.37 2.02 3.93
N ARG A 106 17.15 0.94 4.05
CA ARG A 106 18.46 0.96 4.70
C ARG A 106 19.48 1.75 3.87
N ILE A 107 19.41 1.64 2.54
CA ILE A 107 20.24 2.43 1.62
C ILE A 107 19.91 3.92 1.76
N ILE A 108 18.63 4.28 1.77
CA ILE A 108 18.17 5.67 1.99
C ILE A 108 18.67 6.19 3.35
N ASP A 109 18.55 5.38 4.41
CA ASP A 109 19.03 5.78 5.75
C ASP A 109 20.55 5.99 5.79
N ILE A 110 21.33 5.22 5.02
CA ILE A 110 22.79 5.40 4.90
C ILE A 110 23.11 6.70 4.16
N VAL A 111 22.47 6.94 3.01
CA VAL A 111 22.70 8.15 2.21
C VAL A 111 22.24 9.41 2.97
N GLU A 112 21.11 9.36 3.67
CA GLU A 112 20.63 10.47 4.52
C GLU A 112 21.68 10.85 5.60
N ARG A 113 22.37 9.88 6.19
CA ARG A 113 23.44 10.15 7.16
C ARG A 113 24.72 10.69 6.50
N GLN A 114 25.04 10.24 5.29
CA GLN A 114 26.25 10.67 4.58
C GLN A 114 26.12 12.07 4.00
N GLU A 115 24.95 12.41 3.45
CA GLU A 115 24.66 13.72 2.86
C GLU A 115 24.14 14.74 3.86
N ASN A 116 23.78 14.29 5.08
CA ASN A 116 23.16 15.13 6.11
C ASN A 116 21.89 15.84 5.62
N GLU A 117 21.19 15.23 4.67
CA GLU A 117 19.92 15.71 4.13
C GLU A 117 18.80 14.72 4.42
N ARG A 118 17.66 15.21 4.92
CA ARG A 118 16.52 14.36 5.24
C ARG A 118 15.84 13.81 3.99
N ILE A 119 15.78 12.49 3.81
CA ILE A 119 15.21 11.82 2.64
C ILE A 119 14.01 10.97 3.06
N PRO A 120 12.76 11.43 2.85
CA PRO A 120 11.59 10.59 3.08
C PRO A 120 11.65 9.32 2.22
N TYR A 121 11.28 8.18 2.79
CA TYR A 121 11.32 6.89 2.08
C TYR A 121 10.59 6.91 0.73
N SER A 122 9.42 7.56 0.66
CA SER A 122 8.66 7.70 -0.59
C SER A 122 9.43 8.46 -1.67
N THR A 123 10.15 9.51 -1.28
CA THR A 123 10.97 10.32 -2.18
C THR A 123 12.20 9.54 -2.65
N GLY A 124 12.95 8.92 -1.73
CA GLY A 124 14.11 8.09 -2.12
C GLY A 124 13.70 6.90 -2.99
N LYS A 125 12.54 6.28 -2.70
CA LYS A 125 11.99 5.21 -3.54
C LYS A 125 11.57 5.69 -4.93
N LYS A 126 11.05 6.92 -5.04
CA LYS A 126 10.70 7.55 -6.33
C LYS A 126 11.97 7.73 -7.17
N VAL A 127 13.00 8.33 -6.58
CA VAL A 127 14.32 8.54 -7.20
C VAL A 127 14.94 7.23 -7.69
N LEU A 128 14.94 6.19 -6.86
CA LEU A 128 15.48 4.87 -7.24
C LEU A 128 14.69 4.22 -8.39
N LYS A 129 13.36 4.41 -8.45
CA LYS A 129 12.54 3.90 -9.55
C LYS A 129 12.79 4.64 -10.86
N GLU A 130 12.92 5.96 -10.79
CA GLU A 130 13.21 6.81 -11.96
C GLU A 130 14.60 6.53 -12.52
N SER A 131 15.56 6.21 -11.63
CA SER A 131 16.92 5.77 -12.00
C SER A 131 16.98 4.28 -12.40
N GLU A 132 15.84 3.65 -12.72
CA GLU A 132 15.70 2.25 -13.12
C GLU A 132 16.29 1.19 -12.15
N VAL A 133 16.53 1.56 -10.89
CA VAL A 133 17.01 0.62 -9.86
C VAL A 133 15.83 -0.24 -9.37
N VAL A 134 15.53 -1.28 -10.14
CA VAL A 134 14.50 -2.26 -9.83
C VAL A 134 15.16 -3.45 -9.14
N LYS A 135 14.83 -3.68 -7.85
CA LYS A 135 15.14 -4.95 -7.18
C LYS A 135 14.47 -6.10 -7.92
N ARG A 136 15.28 -6.86 -8.65
CA ARG A 136 14.91 -8.19 -9.11
C ARG A 136 15.29 -9.16 -8.00
N VAL A 137 14.42 -10.12 -7.72
CA VAL A 137 14.81 -11.23 -6.84
C VAL A 137 15.95 -11.94 -7.57
N PRO A 138 17.18 -11.99 -7.01
CA PRO A 138 18.27 -12.66 -7.69
C PRO A 138 17.89 -14.15 -7.87
N PRO A 139 18.27 -14.76 -9.00
CA PRO A 139 18.12 -16.20 -9.13
C PRO A 139 18.85 -16.87 -7.96
N GLN A 140 18.20 -17.82 -7.29
CA GLN A 140 18.87 -18.64 -6.27
C GLN A 140 20.01 -19.39 -6.95
N LYS A 141 21.23 -18.90 -6.78
CA LYS A 141 22.43 -19.58 -7.25
C LYS A 141 22.94 -20.43 -6.11
N ILE A 142 23.23 -21.69 -6.40
CA ILE A 142 24.00 -22.54 -5.49
C ILE A 142 25.38 -21.87 -5.35
N GLU A 143 25.82 -21.63 -4.11
CA GLU A 143 27.15 -21.09 -3.87
C GLU A 143 28.21 -22.13 -4.28
N LEU A 144 28.98 -21.78 -5.32
CA LEU A 144 30.07 -22.62 -5.80
C LEU A 144 31.38 -22.17 -5.15
N ASP A 145 32.00 -23.10 -4.43
CA ASP A 145 33.36 -22.95 -3.95
C ASP A 145 34.37 -22.84 -5.12
N ALA A 146 35.55 -22.30 -4.86
CA ALA A 146 36.61 -22.07 -5.84
C ALA A 146 36.96 -23.34 -6.64
N ALA A 147 37.02 -24.49 -5.97
CA ALA A 147 37.26 -25.78 -6.62
C ALA A 147 36.15 -26.12 -7.63
N HIS A 148 34.87 -25.97 -7.25
CA HIS A 148 33.74 -26.21 -8.15
C HIS A 148 33.78 -25.30 -9.38
N ARG A 149 34.11 -24.01 -9.20
CA ARG A 149 34.27 -23.08 -10.33
C ARG A 149 35.38 -23.51 -11.28
N GLN A 150 36.52 -23.94 -10.72
CA GLN A 150 37.64 -24.42 -11.52
C GLN A 150 37.27 -25.68 -12.31
N TYR A 151 36.60 -26.65 -11.68
CA TYR A 151 36.13 -27.86 -12.35
C TYR A 151 35.11 -27.57 -13.44
N GLN A 152 34.18 -26.64 -13.21
CA GLN A 152 33.22 -26.22 -14.26
C GLN A 152 33.94 -25.63 -15.47
N ILE A 153 34.94 -24.76 -15.26
CA ILE A 153 35.72 -24.17 -16.35
C ILE A 153 36.46 -25.26 -17.14
N ILE A 154 37.11 -26.20 -16.44
CA ILE A 154 37.83 -27.32 -17.07
C ILE A 154 36.88 -28.19 -17.89
N PHE A 155 35.73 -28.55 -17.31
CA PHE A 155 34.71 -29.35 -17.99
C PHE A 155 34.17 -28.64 -19.22
N CYS A 156 33.83 -27.35 -19.12
CA CYS A 156 33.36 -26.55 -20.25
C CYS A 156 34.39 -26.51 -21.39
N ASN A 157 35.67 -26.27 -21.08
CA ASN A 157 36.73 -26.24 -22.09
C ASN A 157 36.89 -27.60 -22.78
N TRP A 158 36.85 -28.68 -22.01
CA TRP A 158 36.88 -30.04 -22.56
C TRP A 158 35.66 -30.34 -23.44
N ALA A 159 34.46 -30.01 -22.97
CA ALA A 159 33.20 -30.28 -23.68
C ALA A 159 33.12 -29.48 -24.99
N LEU A 160 33.53 -28.21 -24.97
CA LEU A 160 33.61 -27.37 -26.17
C LEU A 160 34.58 -27.96 -27.20
N GLY A 161 35.75 -28.43 -26.76
CA GLY A 161 36.71 -29.09 -27.65
C GLY A 161 36.14 -30.37 -28.28
N ARG A 162 35.34 -31.16 -27.54
CA ARG A 162 34.67 -32.35 -28.06
C ARG A 162 33.56 -32.01 -29.06
N LEU A 163 32.77 -30.96 -28.80
CA LEU A 163 31.74 -30.47 -29.73
C LEU A 163 32.34 -30.02 -31.06
N GLN A 164 33.49 -29.32 -31.01
CA GLN A 164 34.20 -28.90 -32.22
C GLN A 164 34.67 -30.07 -33.09
N LEU A 165 34.90 -31.24 -32.49
CA LEU A 165 35.25 -32.48 -33.18
C LEU A 165 34.03 -33.31 -33.59
N GLY A 166 32.81 -32.75 -33.48
CA GLY A 166 31.57 -33.41 -33.88
C GLY A 166 31.02 -34.43 -32.89
N ALA A 167 31.47 -34.42 -31.63
CA ALA A 167 30.92 -35.29 -30.60
C ALA A 167 29.47 -34.92 -30.26
N ILE A 168 28.66 -35.92 -29.92
CA ILE A 168 27.29 -35.75 -29.42
C ILE A 168 27.27 -36.14 -27.95
N PHE A 169 26.71 -35.28 -27.11
CA PHE A 169 26.50 -35.58 -25.70
C PHE A 169 25.07 -36.08 -25.48
N ILE A 170 24.95 -37.18 -24.74
CA ILE A 170 23.68 -37.72 -24.26
C ILE A 170 23.71 -37.60 -22.75
N PHE A 171 22.72 -36.91 -22.18
CA PHE A 171 22.60 -36.70 -20.74
C PHE A 171 21.37 -37.43 -20.23
N SER A 172 21.50 -38.03 -19.05
CA SER A 172 20.39 -38.61 -18.27
C SER A 172 20.42 -38.01 -16.88
N ASP A 173 19.25 -37.69 -16.34
CA ASP A 173 19.10 -37.19 -14.97
C ASP A 173 17.92 -37.90 -14.30
N GLU A 174 18.01 -38.07 -12.99
CA GLU A 174 16.95 -38.65 -12.17
C GLU A 174 16.23 -37.53 -11.44
N MET A 175 14.92 -37.40 -11.67
CA MET A 175 14.10 -36.40 -10.97
C MET A 175 13.08 -37.08 -10.07
N ALA A 176 13.01 -36.64 -8.82
CA ALA A 176 11.92 -37.02 -7.93
C ALA A 176 10.60 -36.45 -8.45
N VAL A 177 9.60 -37.32 -8.63
CA VAL A 177 8.24 -36.93 -9.01
C VAL A 177 7.36 -37.01 -7.76
N GLU A 178 7.09 -35.86 -7.16
CA GLU A 178 6.09 -35.76 -6.08
C GLU A 178 4.69 -35.63 -6.67
N ASN A 179 3.78 -36.52 -6.25
CA ASN A 179 2.38 -36.48 -6.71
C ASN A 179 1.60 -35.30 -6.11
N ASP A 180 1.97 -34.85 -4.90
CA ASP A 180 1.26 -33.82 -4.14
C ASP A 180 2.06 -32.53 -4.00
N HIS A 181 2.41 -31.93 -5.13
CA HIS A 181 2.95 -30.57 -5.11
C HIS A 181 1.85 -29.57 -4.76
N HIS A 182 1.79 -29.15 -3.50
CA HIS A 182 1.08 -27.94 -3.09
C HIS A 182 1.78 -26.70 -3.66
N ARG A 183 1.64 -26.47 -4.97
CA ARG A 183 2.05 -25.21 -5.58
C ARG A 183 1.28 -24.08 -4.91
N LYS A 184 1.95 -22.95 -4.65
CA LYS A 184 1.26 -21.71 -4.33
C LYS A 184 0.18 -21.50 -5.39
N ARG A 185 -1.05 -21.20 -4.96
CA ARG A 185 -2.19 -20.99 -5.86
C ARG A 185 -1.77 -20.10 -7.02
N ALA A 186 -2.30 -20.38 -8.20
CA ALA A 186 -2.07 -19.55 -9.38
C ALA A 186 -2.31 -18.08 -9.01
N LYS A 187 -1.45 -17.18 -9.49
CA LYS A 187 -1.63 -15.75 -9.25
C LYS A 187 -2.89 -15.30 -9.98
N VAL A 188 -4.03 -15.24 -9.29
CA VAL A 188 -5.27 -14.71 -9.85
C VAL A 188 -5.20 -13.18 -9.81
N SER A 189 -5.54 -12.53 -10.93
CA SER A 189 -5.70 -11.08 -10.97
C SER A 189 -6.99 -10.70 -10.24
N MET A 190 -6.89 -10.39 -8.96
CA MET A 190 -8.01 -9.89 -8.16
C MET A 190 -7.82 -8.41 -7.84
N LEU A 191 -8.93 -7.71 -7.63
CA LEU A 191 -8.91 -6.38 -7.01
C LEU A 191 -8.18 -6.47 -5.67
N LYS A 192 -7.39 -5.45 -5.35
CA LYS A 192 -6.59 -5.41 -4.13
C LYS A 192 -7.51 -5.52 -2.90
N GLY A 193 -7.40 -6.61 -2.15
CA GLY A 193 -8.26 -6.93 -1.01
C GLY A 193 -9.46 -7.83 -1.32
N GLY A 194 -9.61 -8.30 -2.57
CA GLY A 194 -10.57 -9.35 -2.93
C GLY A 194 -10.14 -10.70 -2.36
N ASN A 195 -11.03 -11.37 -1.64
CA ASN A 195 -10.85 -12.74 -1.20
C ASN A 195 -11.30 -13.70 -2.30
N GLU A 196 -10.52 -14.76 -2.52
CA GLU A 196 -10.67 -15.70 -3.64
C GLU A 196 -11.83 -16.68 -3.48
N VAL A 197 -12.43 -16.75 -2.29
CA VAL A 197 -13.53 -17.66 -1.95
C VAL A 197 -14.36 -17.01 -0.86
N GLU A 198 -15.40 -16.28 -1.25
CA GLU A 198 -16.62 -16.22 -0.47
C GLU A 198 -17.75 -16.35 -1.50
N SER A 199 -18.23 -17.57 -1.69
CA SER A 199 -19.50 -17.76 -2.40
C SER A 199 -20.55 -16.89 -1.71
N GLU A 200 -21.49 -16.28 -2.44
CA GLU A 200 -22.61 -15.56 -1.83
C GLU A 200 -23.34 -16.40 -0.76
N ALA A 201 -23.29 -17.73 -0.88
CA ALA A 201 -23.84 -18.63 0.12
C ALA A 201 -23.00 -18.63 1.41
N GLU A 202 -21.67 -18.60 1.31
CA GLU A 202 -20.77 -18.57 2.47
C GLU A 202 -20.84 -17.23 3.20
N THR A 203 -20.93 -16.10 2.47
CA THR A 203 -21.14 -14.79 3.10
C THR A 203 -22.46 -14.71 3.85
N ARG A 204 -23.55 -15.24 3.27
CA ARG A 204 -24.87 -15.31 3.91
C ARG A 204 -24.83 -16.16 5.18
N ILE A 205 -24.19 -17.33 5.14
CA ILE A 205 -24.04 -18.20 6.32
C ILE A 205 -23.22 -17.49 7.40
N LEU A 206 -22.11 -16.85 7.04
CA LEU A 206 -21.26 -16.14 8.01
C LEU A 206 -22.01 -14.97 8.66
N GLN A 207 -22.79 -14.24 7.86
CA GLN A 207 -23.58 -13.11 8.32
C GLN A 207 -24.74 -13.56 9.23
N GLU A 208 -25.37 -14.70 8.92
CA GLU A 208 -26.39 -15.32 9.77
C GLU A 208 -25.81 -15.78 11.12
N VAL A 209 -24.65 -16.44 11.11
CA VAL A 209 -23.95 -16.84 12.35
C VAL A 209 -23.56 -15.62 13.19
N MET A 210 -23.07 -14.55 12.56
CA MET A 210 -22.80 -13.29 13.26
C MET A 210 -24.06 -12.69 13.88
N ASN A 211 -25.17 -12.67 13.15
CA ASN A 211 -26.44 -12.13 13.66
C ASN A 211 -26.98 -12.95 14.84
N ILE A 212 -26.92 -14.28 14.77
CA ILE A 212 -27.33 -15.17 15.86
C ILE A 212 -26.46 -14.94 17.11
N ASN A 213 -25.14 -14.83 16.93
CA ASN A 213 -24.25 -14.55 18.07
C ASN A 213 -24.52 -13.18 18.68
N ASN A 214 -24.73 -12.15 17.85
CA ASN A 214 -25.08 -10.82 18.34
C ASN A 214 -26.39 -10.82 19.12
N GLN A 215 -27.41 -11.55 18.65
CA GLN A 215 -28.69 -11.70 19.36
C GLN A 215 -28.53 -12.42 20.70
N ARG A 216 -27.75 -13.50 20.74
CA ARG A 216 -27.44 -14.21 22.00
C ARG A 216 -26.71 -13.31 22.99
N HIS A 217 -25.74 -12.53 22.51
CA HIS A 217 -25.02 -11.58 23.35
C HIS A 217 -25.91 -10.46 23.87
N ALA A 218 -26.80 -9.92 23.04
CA ALA A 218 -27.78 -8.91 23.48
C ALA A 218 -28.76 -9.48 24.53
N ALA A 219 -29.19 -10.73 24.39
CA ALA A 219 -30.04 -11.39 25.39
C ALA A 219 -29.32 -11.57 26.74
N ILE A 220 -28.04 -11.95 26.72
CA ILE A 220 -27.22 -12.04 27.94
C ILE A 220 -27.07 -10.66 28.59
N GLN A 221 -26.81 -9.60 27.81
CA GLN A 221 -26.72 -8.23 28.33
C GLN A 221 -28.03 -7.77 28.99
N ASN A 222 -29.18 -8.07 28.37
CA ASN A 222 -30.47 -7.71 28.95
C ASN A 222 -30.73 -8.48 30.26
N MET A 223 -30.35 -9.75 30.33
CA MET A 223 -30.46 -10.53 31.56
C MET A 223 -29.55 -9.99 32.68
N GLU A 224 -28.29 -9.66 32.36
CA GLU A 224 -27.35 -9.06 33.32
C GLU A 224 -27.83 -7.67 33.80
N ARG A 225 -28.43 -6.86 32.91
CA ARG A 225 -29.09 -5.60 33.25
C ARG A 225 -30.20 -5.81 34.26
N GLU A 226 -31.12 -6.71 33.96
CA GLU A 226 -32.25 -7.03 34.83
C GLU A 226 -31.77 -7.45 36.23
N ILE A 227 -30.73 -8.30 36.33
CA ILE A 227 -30.16 -8.75 37.61
C ILE A 227 -29.56 -7.58 38.43
N THR A 228 -28.86 -6.65 37.76
CA THR A 228 -28.26 -5.50 38.43
C THR A 228 -29.28 -4.43 38.88
N GLU A 229 -30.45 -4.38 38.25
CA GLU A 229 -31.54 -3.46 38.63
C GLU A 229 -32.38 -3.99 39.80
N VAL A 230 -32.36 -5.29 40.10
CA VAL A 230 -33.08 -5.86 41.24
C VAL A 230 -32.50 -5.34 42.56
N PRO A 231 -33.29 -4.64 43.40
CA PRO A 231 -32.83 -4.18 44.71
C PRO A 231 -32.46 -5.35 45.62
N ARG A 232 -31.39 -5.20 46.41
CA ARG A 232 -30.84 -6.20 47.36
C ARG A 232 -30.05 -7.37 46.76
N THR A 233 -29.70 -7.33 45.47
CA THR A 233 -28.66 -8.23 44.95
C THR A 233 -27.27 -7.74 45.37
N TYR A 234 -26.34 -8.69 45.55
CA TYR A 234 -24.96 -8.39 45.93
C TYR A 234 -24.30 -7.39 44.96
N GLU A 235 -24.53 -7.57 43.66
CA GLU A 235 -23.97 -6.73 42.60
C GLU A 235 -24.51 -5.30 42.63
N ASN A 236 -25.81 -5.12 42.90
CA ASN A 236 -26.41 -3.79 43.08
C ASN A 236 -25.83 -3.09 44.31
N GLY A 237 -25.64 -3.82 45.42
CA GLY A 237 -25.00 -3.30 46.63
C GLY A 237 -23.57 -2.80 46.38
N VAL A 238 -22.75 -3.61 45.72
CA VAL A 238 -21.35 -3.26 45.37
C VAL A 238 -21.30 -2.04 44.45
N LEU A 239 -22.19 -1.93 43.46
CA LEU A 239 -22.25 -0.78 42.57
C LEU A 239 -22.68 0.51 43.26
N GLN A 240 -23.64 0.42 44.19
CA GLN A 240 -24.06 1.55 45.01
C GLN A 240 -22.92 2.03 45.91
N GLU A 241 -22.18 1.11 46.53
CA GLU A 241 -21.05 1.42 47.40
C GLU A 241 -19.90 2.11 46.63
N ILE A 242 -19.54 1.59 45.45
CA ILE A 242 -18.51 2.21 44.60
C ILE A 242 -18.94 3.63 44.16
N ASN A 243 -20.21 3.82 43.81
CA ASN A 243 -20.72 5.12 43.40
C ASN A 243 -20.78 6.11 44.56
N ALA A 244 -21.15 5.67 45.77
CA ALA A 244 -21.09 6.47 46.98
C ALA A 244 -19.64 6.88 47.30
N ASN A 245 -18.70 5.95 47.23
CA ASN A 245 -17.27 6.21 47.45
C ASN A 245 -16.68 7.21 46.45
N ASN A 246 -17.09 7.15 45.17
CA ASN A 246 -16.67 8.14 44.17
C ASN A 246 -17.23 9.54 44.46
N GLN A 247 -18.48 9.63 44.92
CA GLN A 247 -19.08 10.91 45.33
C GLN A 247 -18.37 11.50 46.56
N GLU A 248 -18.00 10.66 47.52
CA GLU A 248 -17.27 11.11 48.71
C GLU A 248 -15.86 11.58 48.35
N ARG A 249 -15.16 10.86 47.46
CA ARG A 249 -13.86 11.29 46.93
C ARG A 249 -13.93 12.58 46.15
N ASP A 250 -15.02 12.84 45.42
CA ASP A 250 -15.20 14.11 44.71
C ASP A 250 -15.39 15.31 45.66
N ARG A 251 -15.83 15.06 46.91
CA ARG A 251 -15.93 16.09 47.95
C ARG A 251 -14.58 16.36 48.62
N ILE A 252 -13.81 15.31 48.89
CA ILE A 252 -12.55 15.39 49.64
C ILE A 252 -11.37 15.79 48.73
N ASP A 253 -11.35 15.28 47.50
CA ASP A 253 -10.27 15.46 46.53
C ASP A 253 -10.87 15.61 45.11
N PRO A 254 -11.36 16.81 44.76
CA PRO A 254 -11.97 17.07 43.47
C PRO A 254 -10.92 17.01 42.35
N LEU A 255 -11.31 16.51 41.17
CA LEU A 255 -10.41 16.45 40.03
C LEU A 255 -9.94 17.86 39.63
N PRO A 256 -8.67 18.03 39.18
CA PRO A 256 -8.13 19.32 38.75
C PRO A 256 -8.95 20.00 37.62
N SER A 257 -9.72 19.20 36.88
CA SER A 257 -10.60 19.67 35.81
C SER A 257 -11.92 20.31 36.30
N GLY A 258 -12.21 20.27 37.61
CA GLY A 258 -13.48 20.73 38.21
C GLY A 258 -14.68 19.83 37.90
N ARG A 259 -14.49 18.74 37.14
CA ARG A 259 -15.54 17.78 36.80
C ARG A 259 -15.65 16.69 37.88
N ARG A 260 -16.88 16.23 38.14
CA ARG A 260 -17.13 15.06 38.98
C ARG A 260 -16.64 13.79 38.30
N ARG A 261 -16.09 12.85 39.06
CA ARG A 261 -15.76 11.50 38.59
C ARG A 261 -17.05 10.85 38.07
N ARG A 262 -16.98 10.20 36.91
CA ARG A 262 -18.14 9.52 36.32
C ARG A 262 -18.63 8.42 37.27
N ARG A 263 -19.95 8.28 37.38
CA ARG A 263 -20.55 7.09 38.02
C ARG A 263 -20.03 5.85 37.32
N ARG A 264 -19.58 4.86 38.09
CA ARG A 264 -19.19 3.56 37.56
C ARG A 264 -20.44 2.83 37.13
N LEU A 265 -20.43 2.43 35.86
CA LEU A 265 -21.36 1.47 35.31
C LEU A 265 -20.84 0.04 35.62
N PRO A 266 -21.72 -0.97 35.62
CA PRO A 266 -21.33 -2.37 35.78
C PRO A 266 -20.20 -2.77 34.82
N GLN A 267 -19.29 -3.66 35.26
CA GLN A 267 -18.13 -4.06 34.45
C GLN A 267 -18.50 -4.70 33.10
N TRP A 268 -19.71 -5.26 32.98
CA TRP A 268 -20.19 -5.85 31.72
C TRP A 268 -20.45 -4.80 30.62
N GLU A 269 -20.65 -3.51 30.95
CA GLU A 269 -20.74 -2.43 29.96
C GLU A 269 -19.38 -2.04 29.34
N PHE A 270 -18.26 -2.38 29.99
CA PHE A 270 -16.92 -2.01 29.51
C PHE A 270 -16.15 -3.14 28.82
N LYS A 271 -16.54 -4.41 29.03
CA LYS A 271 -15.78 -5.58 28.52
C LYS A 271 -15.80 -5.74 26.99
N TYR A 272 -16.60 -4.98 26.24
CA TYR A 272 -16.74 -5.16 24.80
C TYR A 272 -16.54 -3.91 23.94
N GLU A 273 -16.19 -2.75 24.51
CA GLU A 273 -15.60 -1.67 23.68
C GLU A 273 -14.16 -2.02 23.23
N GLU A 274 -13.47 -2.92 23.96
CA GLU A 274 -12.14 -3.42 23.61
C GLU A 274 -12.13 -4.57 22.58
N THR A 275 -13.29 -5.14 22.21
CA THR A 275 -13.38 -6.21 21.19
C THR A 275 -13.93 -5.72 19.85
N ARG A 276 -13.68 -4.46 19.50
CA ARG A 276 -13.39 -4.12 18.09
C ARG A 276 -12.00 -4.65 17.73
N ASP A 277 -11.85 -5.98 17.79
CA ASP A 277 -10.72 -6.71 17.28
C ASP A 277 -10.66 -6.48 15.77
N ASN A 278 -9.83 -5.53 15.35
CA ASN A 278 -9.42 -5.28 13.96
C ASN A 278 -8.52 -6.42 13.40
N ALA A 279 -8.69 -7.64 13.89
CA ALA A 279 -7.99 -8.81 13.37
C ALA A 279 -8.71 -9.29 12.11
N GLY A 280 -8.08 -9.08 10.95
CA GLY A 280 -8.59 -9.57 9.66
C GLY A 280 -8.86 -11.08 9.68
N ALA A 281 -9.86 -11.51 8.89
CA ALA A 281 -10.37 -12.88 8.83
C ALA A 281 -9.28 -13.99 8.70
N HIS A 282 -8.14 -13.66 8.09
CA HIS A 282 -6.98 -14.56 7.95
C HIS A 282 -6.38 -15.06 9.29
N ILE A 283 -6.50 -14.30 10.39
CA ILE A 283 -5.97 -14.70 11.71
C ILE A 283 -6.91 -15.72 12.37
N LYS A 284 -8.23 -15.64 12.12
CA LYS A 284 -9.23 -16.54 12.68
C LYS A 284 -9.15 -17.95 12.07
N ALA A 285 -8.82 -18.06 10.79
CA ALA A 285 -8.63 -19.36 10.11
C ALA A 285 -7.41 -20.15 10.62
N LYS A 286 -6.35 -19.46 11.09
CA LYS A 286 -5.13 -20.12 11.59
C LYS A 286 -5.29 -20.78 12.96
N ARG A 287 -6.25 -20.36 13.78
CA ARG A 287 -6.46 -20.94 15.12
C ARG A 287 -7.15 -22.31 15.10
N LEU A 288 -7.73 -22.72 13.98
CA LEU A 288 -8.51 -23.97 13.86
C LEU A 288 -7.74 -25.15 13.25
N SER A 289 -6.43 -25.06 13.01
CA SER A 289 -5.72 -26.09 12.21
C SER A 289 -4.45 -26.69 12.81
N VAL A 290 -4.25 -26.62 14.14
CA VAL A 290 -3.15 -27.34 14.81
C VAL A 290 -3.69 -28.55 15.56
N GLU A 291 -4.77 -28.39 16.32
CA GLU A 291 -5.36 -29.48 17.13
C GLU A 291 -5.92 -30.63 16.28
N LYS A 292 -6.58 -30.32 15.14
CA LYS A 292 -7.08 -31.34 14.20
C LYS A 292 -6.00 -32.11 13.41
N ARG A 293 -4.74 -31.66 13.43
CA ARG A 293 -3.64 -32.32 12.69
C ARG A 293 -2.89 -33.36 13.53
N GLN A 294 -3.09 -33.37 14.84
CA GLN A 294 -2.52 -34.38 15.73
C GLN A 294 -3.38 -35.66 15.85
N GLU A 295 -4.65 -35.61 15.41
CA GLU A 295 -5.56 -36.77 15.42
C GLU A 295 -5.39 -37.72 14.22
N LEU A 296 -4.67 -37.32 13.17
CA LEU A 296 -4.41 -38.15 11.98
C LEU A 296 -3.02 -38.76 12.06
N GLY A 297 -2.91 -39.81 12.89
CA GLY A 297 -1.68 -40.54 13.19
C GLY A 297 -1.07 -41.29 12.01
N CYS A 298 -0.28 -40.61 11.18
CA CYS A 298 0.44 -41.23 10.07
C CYS A 298 1.87 -40.69 9.95
N ILE A 299 2.76 -41.00 10.90
CA ILE A 299 4.21 -41.00 10.63
C ILE A 299 4.84 -42.19 11.35
N ASN A 300 5.10 -43.27 10.60
CA ASN A 300 6.04 -44.31 11.02
C ASN A 300 7.43 -43.88 10.55
N VAL A 301 8.32 -43.62 11.50
CA VAL A 301 9.76 -43.50 11.25
C VAL A 301 10.32 -44.93 11.21
N ILE A 302 10.86 -45.35 10.07
CA ILE A 302 11.70 -46.54 9.97
C ILE A 302 13.13 -46.01 9.86
N ASP A 303 13.92 -46.20 10.91
CA ASP A 303 15.37 -46.09 10.83
C ASP A 303 15.91 -47.32 10.08
N TRP A 304 16.88 -47.10 9.19
CA TRP A 304 17.74 -48.17 8.69
C TRP A 304 19.22 -47.77 8.82
N PRO A 305 20.13 -48.70 9.17
CA PRO A 305 21.38 -48.37 9.84
C PRO A 305 22.62 -48.55 8.92
N PRO A 306 23.83 -48.48 9.51
CA PRO A 306 24.81 -47.41 9.36
C PRO A 306 25.49 -47.31 7.99
#